data_AF-A0A922XR61-F1
#
_entry.id   AF-A0A922XR61-F1
#
_cell.length_a   1.000
_cell.length_b   1.000
_cell.length_c   1.000
_cell.angle_alpha   90.00
_cell.angle_beta   90.00
_cell.angle_gamma   90.00
#
_symmetry.space_group_name_H-M   'P 1'
#
loop_
_entity.id
_entity.type
_entity.pdbx_description
1 polymer ?
#
loop_
_entity_poly.entity_id
_entity_poly.type
_entity_poly.pdbx_seq_one_letter_code
_entity_poly.pdbx_strand_id
1 'polypeptide(L)'
;MKPNMKKKIKESCPPMQQMVMQRIDYLNTTFNAFPQSKKKIILAVAGVMIACLSGAMVLNAIYGVPANPLTFDKITLPYNIQMQQTDTTSLTPIGKMKGEIDGDFEAFYLAVDKDGQVYLNRDPDYSENRYEKSRGWELLTRQQLAVYEKELHFIPHQKKSLKP
;
A
#
# COMPACT_ATOMS: atom_id res chain seq x y z
N MET A 1 24.32 36.24 -40.29
CA MET A 1 24.93 35.68 -39.08
C MET A 1 24.04 35.99 -37.88
N LYS A 2 23.30 35.00 -37.37
CA LYS A 2 22.44 35.14 -36.20
C LYS A 2 23.13 34.46 -35.00
N PRO A 3 23.32 35.13 -33.86
CA PRO A 3 23.93 34.51 -32.69
C PRO A 3 22.95 33.56 -32.00
N ASN A 4 23.48 32.40 -31.63
CA ASN A 4 22.79 31.23 -31.11
C ASN A 4 22.28 31.48 -29.68
N MET A 5 20.96 31.47 -29.49
CA MET A 5 20.30 31.53 -28.18
C MET A 5 20.61 30.27 -27.36
N LYS A 6 21.69 30.29 -26.57
CA LYS A 6 21.82 29.41 -25.39
C LYS A 6 20.95 29.98 -24.27
N LYS A 7 19.63 29.84 -24.37
CA LYS A 7 18.74 29.93 -23.20
C LYS A 7 19.03 28.71 -22.33
N LYS A 8 19.89 28.90 -21.32
CA LYS A 8 20.02 28.02 -20.15
C LYS A 8 18.63 27.89 -19.51
N ILE A 9 17.95 26.79 -19.81
CA ILE A 9 16.86 26.30 -18.97
C ILE A 9 17.56 25.73 -17.73
N LYS A 10 17.78 26.57 -16.71
CA LYS A 10 18.01 26.09 -15.36
C LYS A 10 16.66 25.53 -14.89
N GLU A 11 16.44 24.24 -15.15
CA GLU A 11 15.42 23.48 -14.43
C GLU A 11 15.80 23.53 -12.96
N SER A 12 15.09 24.36 -12.19
CA SER A 12 15.18 24.36 -10.74
C SER A 12 14.68 23.01 -10.25
N CYS A 13 15.61 22.10 -9.92
CA CYS A 13 15.24 20.85 -9.25
C CYS A 13 14.47 21.19 -7.97
N PRO A 14 13.34 20.54 -7.69
CA PRO A 14 12.57 20.78 -6.47
C PRO A 14 13.46 20.59 -5.23
N PRO A 15 13.24 21.37 -4.15
CA PRO A 15 14.14 21.43 -2.98
C PRO A 15 14.36 20.05 -2.33
N MET A 16 13.39 19.14 -2.45
CA MET A 16 13.49 17.77 -1.95
C MET A 16 14.54 16.93 -2.70
N GLN A 17 14.66 17.08 -4.02
CA GLN A 17 15.67 16.35 -4.80
C GLN A 17 17.09 16.84 -4.53
N GLN A 18 17.26 18.15 -4.28
CA GLN A 18 18.55 18.72 -3.90
C GLN A 18 19.01 18.22 -2.53
N MET A 19 18.11 18.12 -1.55
CA MET A 19 18.44 17.53 -0.23
C MET A 19 18.83 16.06 -0.34
N VAL A 20 18.14 15.29 -1.18
CA VAL A 20 18.47 13.87 -1.40
C VAL A 20 19.84 13.72 -2.05
N MET A 21 20.13 14.51 -3.10
CA MET A 21 21.45 14.50 -3.75
C MET A 21 22.57 14.85 -2.77
N GLN A 22 22.40 15.90 -1.95
CA GLN A 22 23.40 16.27 -0.94
C GLN A 22 23.68 15.15 0.08
N ARG A 23 22.63 14.44 0.51
CA ARG A 23 22.80 13.30 1.43
C ARG A 23 23.48 12.11 0.75
N ILE A 24 23.15 11.84 -0.50
CA ILE A 24 23.80 10.78 -1.29
C ILE A 24 25.28 11.11 -1.50
N ASP A 25 25.62 12.35 -1.85
CA ASP A 25 27.01 12.79 -2.04
C ASP A 25 27.82 12.72 -0.74
N TYR A 26 27.21 13.08 0.40
CA TYR A 26 27.83 12.94 1.72
C TYR A 26 28.10 11.48 2.07
N LEU A 27 27.14 10.59 1.83
CA LEU A 27 27.31 9.15 2.09
C LEU A 27 28.33 8.54 1.13
N ASN A 28 28.35 8.95 -0.13
CA ASN A 28 29.28 8.46 -1.13
C ASN A 28 30.71 8.90 -0.85
N THR A 29 30.92 10.16 -0.46
CA THR A 29 32.24 10.68 -0.06
C THR A 29 32.74 10.00 1.22
N THR A 30 31.87 9.82 2.22
CA THR A 30 32.20 9.11 3.46
C THR A 30 32.49 7.63 3.21
N PHE A 31 31.70 6.96 2.39
CA PHE A 31 31.94 5.58 2.00
C PHE A 31 33.26 5.45 1.25
N ASN A 32 33.54 6.37 0.33
CA ASN A 32 34.76 6.37 -0.46
C ASN A 32 36.02 6.66 0.34
N ALA A 33 35.92 7.40 1.44
CA ALA A 33 37.02 7.65 2.36
C ALA A 33 37.44 6.41 3.19
N PHE A 34 36.64 5.34 3.22
CA PHE A 34 37.02 4.13 3.95
C PHE A 34 38.12 3.32 3.25
N PRO A 35 39.03 2.69 4.01
CA PRO A 35 40.01 1.75 3.49
C PRO A 35 39.35 0.60 2.72
N GLN A 36 39.97 0.15 1.62
CA GLN A 36 39.40 -0.91 0.76
C GLN A 36 39.04 -2.18 1.51
N SER A 37 39.83 -2.57 2.53
CA SER A 37 39.56 -3.74 3.37
C SER A 37 38.24 -3.60 4.14
N LYS A 38 37.92 -2.40 4.64
CA LYS A 38 36.66 -2.15 5.36
C LYS A 38 35.47 -2.09 4.41
N LYS A 39 35.63 -1.52 3.21
CA LYS A 39 34.58 -1.51 2.18
C LYS A 39 34.16 -2.93 1.77
N LYS A 40 35.12 -3.83 1.58
CA LYS A 40 34.87 -5.24 1.25
C LYS A 40 34.06 -5.94 2.34
N ILE A 41 34.42 -5.73 3.61
CA ILE A 41 33.69 -6.31 4.76
C ILE A 41 32.27 -5.74 4.82
N ILE A 42 32.09 -4.42 4.69
CA ILE A 42 30.76 -3.79 4.71
C ILE A 42 29.88 -4.32 3.57
N LEU A 43 30.42 -4.43 2.36
CA LEU A 43 29.72 -5.00 1.20
C LEU A 43 29.35 -6.47 1.41
N ALA A 44 30.26 -7.27 1.97
CA ALA A 44 30.00 -8.68 2.26
C ALA A 44 28.90 -8.83 3.31
N VAL A 45 28.95 -8.06 4.41
CA VAL A 45 27.92 -8.08 5.45
C VAL A 45 26.57 -7.62 4.89
N ALA A 46 26.54 -6.56 4.09
CA ALA A 46 25.31 -6.08 3.46
C ALA A 46 24.71 -7.13 2.51
N GLY A 47 25.55 -7.79 1.71
CA GLY A 47 25.12 -8.87 0.82
C GLY A 47 24.52 -10.06 1.58
N VAL A 48 25.16 -10.48 2.68
CA VAL A 48 24.65 -11.55 3.55
C VAL A 48 23.31 -11.16 4.16
N MET A 49 23.16 -9.92 4.64
CA MET A 49 21.89 -9.43 5.19
C MET A 49 20.76 -9.46 4.16
N ILE A 50 21.03 -9.05 2.92
CA ILE A 50 20.05 -9.11 1.82
C ILE A 50 19.67 -10.56 1.51
N ALA A 51 20.64 -11.48 1.47
CA ALA A 51 20.40 -12.90 1.23
C ALA A 51 19.57 -13.56 2.35
N CYS A 52 19.83 -13.19 3.61
CA CYS A 52 19.02 -13.66 4.74
C CYS A 52 17.59 -13.13 4.67
N LEU A 53 17.41 -11.84 4.33
CA LEU A 53 16.09 -11.24 4.17
C LEU A 53 15.29 -11.87 3.02
N SER A 54 15.93 -12.12 1.88
CA SER A 54 15.28 -12.79 0.74
C SER A 54 14.91 -14.23 1.06
N GLY A 55 15.80 -14.98 1.72
CA GLY A 55 15.52 -16.33 2.19
C GLY A 55 14.37 -16.38 3.20
N ALA A 56 14.34 -15.44 4.16
CA ALA A 56 13.26 -15.32 5.13
C ALA A 56 11.91 -15.02 4.46
N MET A 57 11.89 -14.17 3.43
CA MET A 57 10.66 -13.89 2.66
C MET A 57 10.13 -15.15 1.96
N VAL A 58 11.01 -15.94 1.33
CA VAL A 58 10.62 -17.20 0.67
C VAL A 58 10.09 -18.21 1.68
N LEU A 59 10.75 -18.37 2.83
CA LEU A 59 10.30 -19.26 3.88
C LEU A 59 8.95 -18.80 4.47
N ASN A 60 8.79 -17.51 4.75
CA ASN A 60 7.52 -16.94 5.21
C ASN A 60 6.37 -17.20 4.21
N ALA A 61 6.64 -17.09 2.90
CA ALA A 61 5.66 -17.40 1.86
C ALA A 61 5.26 -18.88 1.84
N ILE A 62 6.20 -19.80 2.08
CA ILE A 62 5.92 -21.25 2.11
C ILE A 62 5.14 -21.64 3.37
N TYR A 63 5.48 -21.07 4.52
CA TYR A 63 4.85 -21.39 5.81
C TYR A 63 3.57 -20.58 6.09
N GLY A 64 3.12 -19.74 5.15
CA GLY A 64 1.91 -18.93 5.30
C GLY A 64 2.01 -17.90 6.43
N VAL A 65 3.22 -17.59 6.90
CA VAL A 65 3.47 -16.58 7.92
C VAL A 65 3.51 -15.23 7.20
N PRO A 66 2.64 -14.26 7.55
CA PRO A 66 2.63 -12.96 6.89
C PRO A 66 4.02 -12.32 6.97
N ALA A 67 4.58 -11.99 5.80
CA ALA A 67 5.91 -11.44 5.67
C ALA A 67 5.96 -10.01 6.25
N ASN A 68 6.38 -9.93 7.52
CA ASN A 68 6.79 -8.76 8.30
C ASN A 68 5.74 -7.90 9.05
N PRO A 69 6.07 -7.49 10.30
CA PRO A 69 5.37 -6.46 11.08
C PRO A 69 5.77 -5.01 10.70
N LEU A 70 6.70 -4.84 9.75
CA LEU A 70 7.11 -3.53 9.25
C LEU A 70 6.51 -3.34 7.86
N THR A 71 5.29 -2.79 7.85
CA THR A 71 4.57 -2.34 6.67
C THR A 71 5.38 -1.24 5.96
N PHE A 72 6.21 -1.63 4.99
CA PHE A 72 6.88 -0.73 4.05
C PHE A 72 5.89 0.00 3.12
N ASP A 73 4.62 -0.42 3.12
CA ASP A 73 3.51 0.28 2.44
C ASP A 73 3.27 1.70 2.94
N LYS A 74 3.83 2.10 4.09
CA LYS A 74 3.66 3.45 4.63
C LYS A 74 4.55 4.53 4.03
N ILE A 75 5.59 4.20 3.26
CA ILE A 75 6.55 5.21 2.78
C ILE A 75 6.05 5.94 1.52
N THR A 76 5.11 5.36 0.78
CA THR A 76 4.54 5.97 -0.45
C THR A 76 3.14 6.56 -0.27
N LEU A 77 2.51 6.37 0.89
CA LEU A 77 1.18 6.92 1.18
C LEU A 77 1.32 8.31 1.84
N PRO A 78 0.63 9.34 1.32
CA PRO A 78 0.70 10.68 1.91
C PRO A 78 0.24 10.64 3.36
N TYR A 79 1.07 11.25 4.22
CA TYR A 79 0.91 11.41 5.65
C TYR A 79 -0.39 12.15 5.98
N ASN A 80 -1.53 11.45 6.03
CA ASN A 80 -2.73 11.99 6.64
C ASN A 80 -3.79 10.94 6.99
N ILE A 81 -3.46 9.94 7.81
CA ILE A 81 -4.48 9.18 8.53
C ILE A 81 -3.96 8.86 9.94
N GLN A 82 -3.92 9.88 10.80
CA GLN A 82 -4.21 9.64 12.21
C GLN A 82 -5.71 9.38 12.31
N MET A 83 -6.14 8.14 12.14
CA MET A 83 -7.44 7.71 12.67
C MET A 83 -7.17 7.13 14.05
N GLN A 84 -7.58 7.89 15.06
CA GLN A 84 -7.72 7.43 16.44
C GLN A 84 -8.71 6.25 16.43
N GLN A 85 -8.19 5.03 16.52
CA GLN A 85 -8.92 3.81 16.22
C GLN A 85 -9.18 3.00 17.50
N THR A 86 -10.19 3.37 18.28
CA THR A 86 -10.57 2.60 19.49
C THR A 86 -11.73 1.62 19.26
N ASP A 87 -12.49 1.74 18.17
CA ASP A 87 -13.66 0.89 17.97
C ASP A 87 -13.38 -0.30 17.04
N THR A 88 -13.51 -1.53 17.56
CA THR A 88 -13.46 -2.80 16.82
C THR A 88 -14.77 -3.10 16.08
N THR A 89 -15.79 -2.27 16.30
CA THR A 89 -17.12 -2.34 15.70
C THR A 89 -17.21 -1.63 14.35
N SER A 90 -16.21 -0.83 13.99
CA SER A 90 -16.19 -0.05 12.74
C SER A 90 -15.47 -0.80 11.61
N LEU A 91 -16.05 -0.75 10.41
CA LEU A 91 -15.55 -1.33 9.18
C LEU A 91 -15.00 -0.24 8.25
N THR A 92 -13.96 -0.58 7.50
CA THR A 92 -13.38 0.28 6.47
C THR A 92 -13.93 -0.12 5.10
N PRO A 93 -14.63 0.77 4.36
CA PRO A 93 -15.14 0.44 3.04
C PRO A 93 -14.00 0.16 2.06
N ILE A 94 -14.11 -0.92 1.29
CA ILE A 94 -13.13 -1.29 0.26
C ILE A 94 -13.71 -1.17 -1.15
N GLY A 95 -15.00 -1.40 -1.34
CA GLY A 95 -15.62 -1.32 -2.65
C GLY A 95 -17.00 -1.97 -2.71
N LYS A 96 -17.38 -2.36 -3.92
CA LYS A 96 -18.58 -3.14 -4.19
C LYS A 96 -18.28 -4.22 -5.21
N MET A 97 -18.95 -5.36 -5.11
CA MET A 97 -18.97 -6.38 -6.16
C MET A 97 -20.29 -6.30 -6.92
N LYS A 98 -20.22 -6.52 -8.23
CA LYS A 98 -21.36 -6.43 -9.13
C LYS A 98 -21.17 -7.42 -10.29
N GLY A 99 -22.20 -8.19 -10.62
CA GLY A 99 -22.16 -9.15 -11.72
C GLY A 99 -23.45 -9.96 -11.82
N GLU A 100 -23.39 -11.07 -12.53
CA GLU A 100 -24.52 -11.99 -12.74
C GLU A 100 -24.12 -13.37 -12.25
N ILE A 101 -24.98 -14.00 -11.44
CA ILE A 101 -24.81 -15.37 -10.95
C ILE A 101 -26.08 -16.13 -11.29
N ASP A 102 -25.96 -17.25 -12.01
CA ASP A 102 -27.09 -18.11 -12.38
C ASP A 102 -28.24 -17.39 -13.12
N GLY A 103 -27.95 -16.31 -13.85
CA GLY A 103 -28.94 -15.49 -14.57
C GLY A 103 -29.50 -14.31 -13.78
N ASP A 104 -29.16 -14.21 -12.49
CA ASP A 104 -29.62 -13.14 -11.60
C ASP A 104 -28.52 -12.11 -11.33
N PHE A 105 -28.91 -10.84 -11.37
CA PHE A 105 -28.00 -9.74 -11.14
C PHE A 105 -27.75 -9.53 -9.64
N GLU A 106 -26.49 -9.69 -9.22
CA GLU A 106 -26.05 -9.54 -7.84
C GLU A 106 -25.15 -8.31 -7.66
N ALA A 107 -25.42 -7.54 -6.61
CA ALA A 107 -24.58 -6.41 -6.21
C ALA A 107 -24.58 -6.21 -4.70
N PHE A 108 -23.39 -6.06 -4.12
CA PHE A 108 -23.23 -5.80 -2.69
C PHE A 108 -21.97 -4.99 -2.41
N TYR A 109 -21.99 -4.30 -1.27
CA TYR A 109 -20.87 -3.52 -0.77
C TYR A 109 -19.95 -4.40 0.06
N LEU A 110 -18.67 -4.08 0.03
CA LEU A 110 -17.62 -4.76 0.77
C LEU A 110 -16.89 -3.77 1.69
N ALA A 111 -16.63 -4.22 2.91
CA ALA A 111 -15.82 -3.51 3.90
C ALA A 111 -14.93 -4.50 4.66
N VAL A 112 -13.86 -4.01 5.27
CA VAL A 112 -12.92 -4.83 6.05
C VAL A 112 -12.83 -4.33 7.48
N ASP A 113 -12.65 -5.25 8.42
CA ASP A 113 -12.31 -4.88 9.79
C ASP A 113 -10.80 -4.71 10.00
N LYS A 114 -10.41 -4.40 11.25
CA LYS A 114 -8.99 -4.21 11.62
C LYS A 114 -8.16 -5.49 11.47
N ASP A 115 -8.79 -6.65 11.54
CA ASP A 115 -8.15 -7.95 11.43
C ASP A 115 -8.07 -8.44 9.97
N GLY A 116 -8.58 -7.63 9.03
CA GLY A 116 -8.61 -7.95 7.60
C GLY A 116 -9.73 -8.92 7.20
N GLN A 117 -10.71 -9.15 8.08
CA GLN A 117 -11.90 -9.93 7.74
C GLN A 117 -12.82 -9.10 6.85
N VAL A 118 -13.33 -9.73 5.79
CA VAL A 118 -14.20 -9.08 4.81
C VAL A 118 -15.64 -9.25 5.24
N TYR A 119 -16.39 -8.17 5.19
CA TYR A 119 -17.82 -8.13 5.44
C TYR A 119 -18.54 -7.63 4.19
N LEU A 120 -19.75 -8.16 3.97
CA LEU A 120 -20.62 -7.76 2.88
C LEU A 120 -21.92 -7.16 3.42
N ASN A 121 -22.49 -6.23 2.67
CA ASN A 121 -23.85 -5.73 2.90
C ASN A 121 -24.49 -5.38 1.55
N ARG A 122 -25.69 -5.91 1.28
CA ARG A 122 -26.44 -5.68 0.04
C ARG A 122 -27.11 -4.29 0.02
N ASP A 123 -27.55 -3.81 1.18
CA ASP A 123 -28.27 -2.55 1.30
C ASP A 123 -27.83 -1.80 2.58
N PRO A 124 -26.63 -1.20 2.58
CA PRO A 124 -26.15 -0.45 3.74
C PRO A 124 -26.89 0.89 3.88
N ASP A 125 -27.40 1.18 5.08
CA ASP A 125 -28.07 2.45 5.39
C ASP A 125 -27.21 3.67 5.07
N TYR A 126 -27.79 4.73 4.48
CA TYR A 126 -27.09 6.00 4.21
C TYR A 126 -27.00 6.86 5.48
N SER A 127 -26.26 6.40 6.49
CA SER A 127 -26.02 7.12 7.75
C SER A 127 -24.52 7.22 8.06
N GLU A 128 -24.14 8.08 9.01
CA GLU A 128 -22.74 8.22 9.46
C GLU A 128 -22.17 6.90 10.00
N ASN A 129 -23.05 6.08 10.58
CA ASN A 129 -22.72 4.81 11.20
C ASN A 129 -22.88 3.61 10.25
N ARG A 130 -22.99 3.88 8.94
CA ARG A 130 -23.15 2.86 7.88
C ARG A 130 -22.24 1.65 8.03
N TYR A 131 -21.01 1.87 8.49
CA TYR A 131 -19.97 0.85 8.55
C TYR A 131 -19.82 0.23 9.94
N GLU A 132 -20.82 0.33 10.82
CA GLU A 132 -20.88 -0.46 12.04
C GLU A 132 -21.24 -1.91 11.74
N LYS A 133 -20.49 -2.88 12.29
CA LYS A 133 -20.73 -4.33 12.08
C LYS A 133 -22.17 -4.76 12.42
N SER A 134 -22.81 -4.11 13.39
CA SER A 134 -24.18 -4.41 13.83
C SER A 134 -25.27 -4.04 12.81
N ARG A 135 -24.93 -3.29 11.75
CA ARG A 135 -25.91 -2.76 10.78
C ARG A 135 -25.95 -3.57 9.49
N GLY A 136 -26.29 -4.86 9.61
CA GLY A 136 -26.53 -5.74 8.46
C GLY A 136 -25.27 -6.14 7.69
N TRP A 137 -24.09 -6.00 8.30
CA TRP A 137 -22.84 -6.47 7.73
C TRP A 137 -22.60 -7.93 8.09
N GLU A 138 -22.51 -8.78 7.08
CA GLU A 138 -22.32 -10.21 7.24
C GLU A 138 -20.86 -10.58 6.97
N LEU A 139 -20.29 -11.44 7.81
CA LEU A 139 -18.94 -11.93 7.62
C LEU A 139 -18.89 -12.79 6.36
N LEU A 140 -18.00 -12.43 5.43
CA LEU A 140 -17.77 -13.17 4.21
C LEU A 140 -16.55 -14.07 4.39
N THR A 141 -16.76 -15.38 4.26
CA THR A 141 -15.64 -16.34 4.34
C THR A 141 -14.77 -16.25 3.08
N ARG A 142 -13.49 -16.65 3.20
CA ARG A 142 -12.57 -16.68 2.05
C ARG A 142 -13.06 -17.56 0.91
N GLN A 143 -13.75 -18.67 1.23
CA GLN A 143 -14.29 -19.59 0.24
C GLN A 143 -15.43 -18.93 -0.56
N GLN A 144 -16.35 -18.25 0.12
CA GLN A 144 -17.44 -17.52 -0.54
C GLN A 144 -16.92 -16.35 -1.37
N LEU A 145 -15.96 -15.59 -0.84
CA LEU A 145 -15.32 -14.50 -1.57
C LEU A 145 -14.68 -15.01 -2.87
N ALA A 146 -13.99 -16.16 -2.84
CA ALA A 146 -13.37 -16.74 -4.03
C ALA A 146 -14.40 -17.21 -5.09
N VAL A 147 -15.62 -17.56 -4.69
CA VAL A 147 -16.72 -17.82 -5.65
C VAL A 147 -17.16 -16.50 -6.28
N TYR A 148 -17.39 -15.47 -5.46
CA TYR A 148 -17.80 -14.15 -5.94
C TYR A 148 -16.76 -13.49 -6.83
N GLU A 149 -15.46 -13.66 -6.57
CA GLU A 149 -14.39 -13.12 -7.43
C GLU A 149 -14.35 -13.74 -8.84
N LYS A 150 -14.92 -14.94 -9.03
CA LYS A 150 -14.98 -15.58 -10.35
C LYS A 150 -16.11 -15.02 -11.21
N GLU A 151 -17.26 -14.75 -10.59
CA GLU A 151 -18.49 -14.36 -11.29
C GLU A 151 -18.76 -12.85 -11.25
N LEU A 152 -18.25 -12.13 -10.24
CA LEU A 152 -18.56 -10.73 -9.99
C LEU A 152 -17.35 -9.82 -10.21
N HIS A 153 -17.60 -8.65 -10.77
CA HIS A 153 -16.60 -7.61 -10.94
C HIS A 153 -16.47 -6.75 -9.68
N PHE A 154 -15.24 -6.58 -9.21
CA PHE A 154 -14.92 -5.68 -8.11
C PHE A 154 -14.78 -4.23 -8.60
N ILE A 155 -15.46 -3.31 -7.92
CA ILE A 155 -15.39 -1.88 -8.16
C ILE A 155 -14.86 -1.22 -6.88
N PRO A 156 -13.66 -0.63 -6.90
CA PRO A 156 -13.05 -0.07 -5.70
C PRO A 156 -13.82 1.14 -5.19
N HIS A 157 -13.78 1.34 -3.86
CA HIS A 157 -14.38 2.50 -3.23
C HIS A 157 -13.60 3.76 -3.63
N GLN A 158 -14.14 4.53 -4.58
CA GLN A 158 -13.60 5.84 -4.91
C GLN A 158 -14.12 6.84 -3.88
N LYS A 159 -13.24 7.30 -2.97
CA LYS A 159 -13.50 8.58 -2.31
C LYS A 159 -13.55 9.64 -3.41
N LYS A 160 -14.64 10.41 -3.47
CA LYS A 160 -14.67 11.64 -4.28
C LYS A 160 -13.55 12.54 -3.78
N SER A 161 -12.37 12.45 -4.40
CA SER A 161 -11.38 13.51 -4.30
C SER A 161 -12.04 14.75 -4.87
N LEU A 162 -12.13 15.82 -4.06
CA LEU A 162 -12.38 17.14 -4.59
C LEU A 162 -11.35 17.37 -5.70
N LYS A 163 -11.82 17.61 -6.92
CA LYS A 163 -10.93 18.01 -8.02
C LYS A 163 -10.12 19.24 -7.54
N PRO A 164 -8.82 19.29 -7.83
CA PRO A 164 -8.00 20.45 -7.50
C PRO A 164 -8.54 21.73 -8.16
#